data_AF-A0AAD4VIH2-F1
#
_entry.id   AF-A0AAD4VIH2-F1
#
_cell.length_a   1.000
_cell.length_b   1.000
_cell.length_c   1.000
_cell.angle_alpha   90.00
_cell.angle_beta   90.00
_cell.angle_gamma   90.00
#
_symmetry.space_group_name_H-M   'P 1'
#
loop_
_entity.id
_entity.type
_entity.pdbx_description
1 polymer ?
#
loop_
_entity_poly.entity_id
_entity_poly.type
_entity_poly.pdbx_seq_one_letter_code
_entity_poly.pdbx_strand_id
1 'polypeptide(L)'
;MQVASAKDKNPIVSNMGFYGAIQEIWDRDYQKFRISVLRCDWIDNTSGLVVDEPGFTLVDMSKIGYRNDQFIMASQVKQVSFIDDPTHCG
;
A
#
# COMPACT_ATOMS: atom_id res chain seq x y z
N MET A 1 -4.91 8.85 8.79
CA MET A 1 -5.46 10.02 8.08
C MET A 1 -4.39 11.10 8.11
N GLN A 2 -3.76 11.40 6.97
CA GLN A 2 -2.81 12.51 6.89
C GLN A 2 -3.57 13.79 6.56
N VAL A 3 -3.27 14.85 7.29
CA VAL A 3 -3.92 16.15 7.10
C VAL A 3 -2.87 17.11 6.59
N ALA A 4 -2.87 17.35 5.29
CA ALA A 4 -2.11 18.45 4.71
C ALA A 4 -3.02 19.69 4.69
N SER A 5 -2.51 20.81 5.21
CA SER A 5 -3.18 22.10 5.15
C SER A 5 -2.58 22.92 4.03
N ALA A 6 -3.42 23.53 3.19
CA ALA A 6 -2.96 24.47 2.15
C ALA A 6 -2.22 25.70 2.71
N LYS A 7 -2.28 25.94 4.03
CA LYS A 7 -1.57 27.02 4.71
C LYS A 7 -0.28 26.57 5.39
N ASP A 8 0.04 25.28 5.34
CA ASP A 8 1.27 24.75 5.93
C ASP A 8 2.48 25.17 5.09
N LYS A 9 3.43 25.85 5.72
CA LYS A 9 4.67 26.31 5.09
C LYS A 9 5.83 25.33 5.28
N ASN A 10 5.67 24.33 6.14
CA ASN A 10 6.69 23.33 6.45
C ASN A 10 6.13 21.90 6.26
N PRO A 11 5.78 21.52 5.02
CA PRO A 11 5.23 20.21 4.76
C PRO A 11 6.26 19.12 5.12
N ILE A 12 5.88 18.22 6.02
CA ILE A 12 6.68 17.03 6.32
C ILE A 12 6.36 15.99 5.24
N VAL A 13 7.22 15.92 4.23
CA VAL A 13 7.16 14.86 3.22
C VAL A 13 7.82 13.61 3.81
N SER A 14 7.00 12.74 4.40
CA SER A 14 7.45 11.39 4.76
C SER A 14 7.35 10.48 3.54
N ASN A 15 8.36 9.63 3.31
CA ASN A 15 8.34 8.60 2.28
C ASN A 15 7.42 7.45 2.73
N MET A 16 6.09 7.70 2.74
CA MET A 16 5.07 6.74 3.13
C MET A 16 4.62 5.93 1.91
N GLY A 17 5.43 4.94 1.54
CA GLY A 17 4.96 3.88 0.65
C GLY A 17 3.89 3.05 1.38
N PHE A 18 2.80 2.73 0.68
CA PHE A 18 1.81 1.75 1.13
C PHE A 18 2.06 0.45 0.39
N TYR A 19 2.15 -0.64 1.15
CA TYR A 19 2.27 -1.99 0.61
C TYR A 19 1.01 -2.75 0.97
N GLY A 20 0.54 -3.58 0.05
CA GLY A 20 -0.66 -4.36 0.26
C GLY A 20 -0.80 -5.45 -0.78
N ALA A 21 -1.68 -6.40 -0.46
CA ALA A 21 -2.03 -7.49 -1.34
C ALA A 21 -3.36 -7.17 -2.04
N ILE A 22 -3.40 -7.33 -3.38
CA ILE A 22 -4.63 -7.19 -4.15
C ILE A 22 -5.55 -8.35 -3.79
N GLN A 23 -6.73 -8.05 -3.28
CA GLN A 23 -7.78 -9.02 -3.00
C GLN A 23 -8.77 -9.14 -4.15
N GLU A 24 -9.14 -8.01 -4.75
CA GLU A 24 -10.11 -7.96 -5.85
C GLU A 24 -9.72 -6.91 -6.89
N ILE A 25 -10.03 -7.19 -8.15
CA ILE A 25 -9.86 -6.26 -9.27
C ILE A 25 -11.25 -5.98 -9.84
N TRP A 26 -11.66 -4.73 -9.77
CA TRP A 26 -12.96 -4.27 -10.24
C TRP A 26 -12.79 -3.42 -11.48
N ASP A 27 -13.12 -3.98 -12.64
CA ASP A 27 -13.21 -3.23 -13.88
C ASP A 27 -14.62 -2.65 -14.05
N ARG A 28 -14.70 -1.34 -14.31
CA ARG A 28 -15.92 -0.65 -14.71
C ARG A 28 -15.73 -0.11 -16.11
N ASP A 29 -16.53 -0.65 -17.02
CA ASP A 29 -16.57 -0.23 -18.42
C ASP A 29 -17.72 0.76 -18.62
N TYR A 30 -17.36 2.02 -18.89
CA TYR A 30 -18.31 3.10 -19.17
C TYR A 30 -18.51 3.33 -20.66
N GLN A 31 -18.18 2.36 -21.52
CA GLN A 31 -18.16 2.40 -22.99
C GLN A 31 -17.13 3.36 -23.59
N LYS A 32 -16.97 4.55 -23.01
CA LYS A 32 -15.99 5.57 -23.43
C LYS A 32 -14.61 5.38 -22.82
N PHE A 33 -14.55 4.82 -21.62
CA PHE A 33 -13.33 4.54 -20.90
C PHE A 33 -13.56 3.42 -19.90
N ARG A 34 -12.47 2.75 -19.53
CA ARG A 34 -12.46 1.70 -18.51
C ARG A 34 -11.70 2.20 -17.29
N ILE A 35 -12.28 2.06 -16.11
CA ILE A 35 -11.61 2.31 -14.83
C ILE A 35 -11.43 0.99 -14.12
N SER A 36 -10.19 0.72 -13.70
CA SER A 36 -9.84 -0.41 -12.84
C SER A 36 -9.63 0.09 -11.42
N VAL A 37 -10.44 -0.40 -10.48
CA VAL A 37 -10.31 -0.16 -9.05
C VAL A 37 -9.83 -1.44 -8.39
N LEU A 38 -8.84 -1.33 -7.52
CA LEU A 38 -8.28 -2.45 -6.78
C LEU A 38 -8.80 -2.38 -5.34
N ARG A 39 -9.25 -3.51 -4.81
CA ARG A 39 -9.41 -3.69 -3.38
C ARG A 39 -8.14 -4.34 -2.84
N CYS A 40 -7.45 -3.65 -1.94
CA CYS A 40 -6.20 -4.11 -1.35
C CYS A 40 -6.35 -4.29 0.16
N ASP A 41 -5.73 -5.34 0.68
CA ASP A 41 -5.42 -5.43 2.11
C ASP A 41 -4.09 -4.72 2.33
N TRP A 42 -4.17 -3.53 2.93
CA TRP A 42 -3.01 -2.71 3.22
C TRP A 42 -2.33 -3.17 4.49
N ILE A 43 -1.00 -3.15 4.48
CA ILE A 43 -0.19 -3.42 5.65
C ILE A 43 -0.15 -2.18 6.52
N ASP A 44 -0.19 -2.38 7.84
CA ASP A 44 0.01 -1.30 8.80
C ASP A 44 1.45 -0.82 8.72
N ASN A 45 1.64 0.41 8.22
CA ASN A 45 2.96 1.01 8.08
C ASN A 45 3.70 1.20 9.42
N THR A 46 3.01 1.15 10.56
CA THR A 46 3.64 1.33 11.88
C THR A 46 4.20 0.05 12.47
N SER A 47 3.56 -1.09 12.20
CA SER A 47 3.90 -2.36 12.85
C SER A 47 4.23 -3.50 11.88
N GLY A 48 3.87 -3.36 10.60
CA GLY A 48 4.04 -4.39 9.57
C GLY A 48 5.13 -4.10 8.55
N LEU A 49 5.89 -3.01 8.70
CA LEU A 49 7.02 -2.67 7.82
C LEU A 49 8.31 -2.56 8.60
N VAL A 50 9.35 -3.25 8.13
CA VAL A 50 10.72 -3.16 8.63
C VAL A 50 11.66 -3.05 7.43
N VAL A 51 12.72 -2.25 7.54
CA VAL A 51 13.79 -2.24 6.55
C VAL A 51 14.99 -2.96 7.16
N ASP A 52 15.47 -4.01 6.51
CA ASP A 52 16.62 -4.78 6.98
C ASP A 52 17.95 -4.05 6.69
N GLU A 53 19.06 -4.59 7.23
CA GLU A 53 20.39 -4.03 7.01
C GLU A 53 20.79 -3.95 5.52
N PRO A 54 20.52 -4.96 4.67
CA PRO A 54 20.71 -4.84 3.23
C PRO A 54 19.80 -3.82 2.51
N GLY A 55 18.76 -3.30 3.18
CA GLY A 55 17.86 -2.28 2.65
C GLY A 55 16.60 -2.82 1.97
N PHE A 56 16.30 -4.11 2.11
CA PHE A 56 15.02 -4.68 1.70
C PHE A 56 13.90 -4.25 2.65
N THR A 57 12.72 -4.00 2.07
CA THR A 57 11.51 -3.77 2.86
C THR A 57 10.87 -5.12 3.17
N LEU A 58 10.95 -5.52 4.44
CA LEU A 58 10.23 -6.66 4.99
C LEU A 58 8.80 -6.23 5.33
N VAL A 59 7.85 -7.07 4.93
CA VAL A 59 6.43 -6.78 5.01
C VAL A 59 5.72 -7.93 5.73
N ASP A 60 5.18 -7.65 6.92
CA ASP A 60 4.38 -8.61 7.68
C ASP A 60 2.92 -8.61 7.19
N MET A 61 2.59 -9.60 6.37
CA MET A 61 1.25 -9.78 5.78
C MET A 61 0.15 -10.06 6.82
N SER A 62 0.50 -10.38 8.07
CA SER A 62 -0.49 -10.56 9.15
C SER A 62 -0.98 -9.24 9.74
N LYS A 63 -0.22 -8.15 9.57
CA LYS A 63 -0.48 -6.82 10.16
C LYS A 63 -1.31 -5.96 9.22
N ILE A 64 -2.57 -6.35 9.01
CA ILE A 64 -3.48 -5.58 8.14
C ILE A 64 -3.94 -4.29 8.82
N GLY A 65 -3.58 -3.16 8.22
CA GLY A 65 -4.02 -1.81 8.55
C GLY A 65 -5.11 -1.29 7.62
N TYR A 66 -5.48 -0.01 7.79
CA TYR A 66 -6.33 0.75 6.87
C TYR A 66 -7.63 0.04 6.40
N ARG A 67 -8.27 -0.76 7.26
CA ARG A 67 -9.46 -1.57 6.91
C ARG A 67 -10.66 -0.78 6.39
N ASN A 68 -10.73 0.52 6.71
CA ASN A 68 -11.80 1.40 6.25
C ASN A 68 -11.48 2.08 4.89
N ASP A 69 -10.26 1.89 4.36
CA ASP A 69 -9.76 2.57 3.16
C ASP A 69 -8.99 1.57 2.26
N GLN A 70 -9.72 0.60 1.72
CA GLN A 70 -9.16 -0.54 0.97
C GLN A 70 -9.13 -0.32 -0.55
N PHE A 71 -9.72 0.75 -1.05
CA PHE A 71 -9.91 0.94 -2.49
C PHE A 71 -8.94 1.95 -3.07
N ILE A 72 -8.29 1.60 -4.17
CA ILE A 72 -7.36 2.48 -4.88
C ILE A 72 -7.53 2.31 -6.40
N MET A 73 -7.29 3.36 -7.18
CA MET A 73 -7.27 3.20 -8.63
C MET A 73 -6.00 2.49 -9.08
N ALA A 74 -6.11 1.57 -10.04
CA ALA A 74 -4.96 0.85 -10.57
C ALA A 74 -3.88 1.80 -11.14
N SER A 75 -4.27 2.98 -11.64
CA SER A 75 -3.36 3.99 -12.16
C SER A 75 -2.52 4.71 -11.11
N GLN A 76 -2.86 4.57 -9.82
CA GLN A 76 -2.17 5.25 -8.71
C GLN A 76 -1.15 4.35 -7.99
N VAL A 77 -1.03 3.08 -8.41
CA VAL A 77 -0.17 2.11 -7.75
C VAL A 77 0.83 1.50 -8.72
N LYS A 78 1.90 0.94 -8.15
CA LYS A 78 2.88 0.14 -8.87
C LYS A 78 2.76 -1.31 -8.43
N GLN A 79 2.69 -2.24 -9.38
CA GLN A 79 2.72 -3.66 -9.07
C GLN A 79 4.11 -4.06 -8.54
N VAL A 80 4.12 -4.79 -7.43
CA VAL A 80 5.31 -5.38 -6.82
C VAL A 80 5.08 -6.87 -6.53
N SER A 81 6.15 -7.62 -6.35
CA SER A 81 6.11 -9.03 -5.95
C SER A 81 6.75 -9.20 -4.59
N PHE A 82 6.12 -9.99 -3.72
CA PHE A 82 6.67 -10.38 -2.42
C PHE A 82 7.30 -11.77 -2.53
N ILE A 83 8.40 -11.95 -1.82
CA ILE A 83 9.14 -13.21 -1.71
C ILE A 83 9.20 -13.52 -0.22
N ASP A 84 8.96 -14.79 0.14
CA ASP A 84 9.08 -15.22 1.53
C ASP A 84 10.51 -15.00 2.03
N ASP A 85 10.63 -14.47 3.24
CA ASP A 85 11.92 -14.24 3.87
C ASP A 85 12.58 -15.60 4.17
N PRO A 86 13.73 -15.93 3.53
CA PRO A 86 14.41 -17.20 3.73
C PRO A 86 14.96 -17.36 5.15
N THR A 87 15.08 -16.26 5.91
CA THR A 87 15.59 -16.24 7.29
C THR A 87 14.50 -16.40 8.33
N HIS A 88 13.22 -16.25 7.95
CA HIS A 88 12.09 -16.42 8.85
C HIS A 88 11.77 -17.92 9.04
N CYS A 89 12.48 -18.56 9.97
CA CYS A 89 12.04 -19.85 10.51
C CYS A 89 10.82 -19.61 11.41
N GLY A 90 9.71 -20.28 11.08
CA GLY A 90 8.41 -20.13 11.77
C GLY A 90 8.42 -20.53 13.24
#